data_AF-A0A0C2FEG0-F1
#
_entry.id   AF-A0A0C2FEG0-F1
#
_cell.length_a   1.000
_cell.length_b   1.000
_cell.length_c   1.000
_cell.angle_alpha   90.00
_cell.angle_beta   90.00
_cell.angle_gamma   90.00
#
_symmetry.space_group_name_H-M   'P 1'
#
loop_
_entity.id
_entity.type
_entity.pdbx_description
1 polymer ?
#
loop_
_entity_poly.entity_id
_entity_poly.type
_entity_poly.pdbx_seq_one_letter_code
_entity_poly.pdbx_strand_id
1 'polypeptide(L)'
;VISVSGLSECLSRCLTAAASLNTQCRSLMYFYETGECIINRERRTDRPDLFVEGVQDQLVDYFENNCLDVTCFSGQLHWIRTEEYFISHEKDVIIESMSLEECKTVCQANLIGTERFPCRAFVYNAAKRECHLTAESGYTGHRGNTFNLSPISSGEYFEKYCLQVSFACVDASFEQVPDRRMNSVPYK
;
A
#
# COMPACT_ATOMS: atom_id res chain seq x y z
N VAL A 1 4.72 21.16 -10.41
CA VAL A 1 5.41 20.82 -11.68
C VAL A 1 6.82 21.38 -11.61
N ILE A 2 7.83 20.58 -11.95
CA ILE A 2 9.25 20.93 -11.86
C ILE A 2 9.91 20.51 -13.18
N SER A 3 10.71 21.38 -13.79
CA SER A 3 11.54 20.98 -14.93
C SER A 3 12.79 20.25 -14.42
N VAL A 4 13.10 19.10 -15.02
CA VAL A 4 14.27 18.28 -14.66
C VAL A 4 15.01 17.82 -15.92
N SER A 5 16.27 17.43 -15.75
CA SER A 5 17.13 16.95 -16.85
C SER A 5 16.79 15.53 -17.33
N GLY A 6 16.00 14.78 -16.57
CA GLY A 6 15.65 13.41 -16.90
C GLY A 6 14.82 12.70 -15.81
N LEU A 7 14.33 11.50 -16.14
CA LEU A 7 13.54 10.65 -15.24
C LEU A 7 14.22 10.39 -13.88
N SER A 8 15.54 10.10 -13.90
CA SER A 8 16.30 9.83 -12.67
C SER A 8 16.27 11.01 -11.69
N GLU A 9 16.38 12.24 -12.21
CA GLU A 9 16.26 13.43 -11.38
C GLU A 9 14.83 13.61 -10.86
N CYS A 10 13.80 13.35 -11.68
CA CYS A 10 12.40 13.39 -11.23
C CYS A 10 12.13 12.42 -10.06
N LEU A 11 12.59 11.18 -10.17
CA LEU A 11 12.46 10.16 -9.13
C LEU A 11 13.20 10.58 -7.85
N SER A 12 14.42 11.10 -7.96
CA SER A 12 15.21 11.60 -6.82
C SER A 12 14.53 12.79 -6.12
N ARG A 13 13.98 13.72 -6.90
CA ARG A 13 13.21 14.88 -6.40
C ARG A 13 11.97 14.42 -5.62
N CYS A 14 11.28 13.40 -6.11
CA CYS A 14 10.14 12.79 -5.40
C CYS A 14 10.57 12.18 -4.06
N LEU A 15 11.63 11.39 -4.02
CA LEU A 15 12.13 10.77 -2.78
C LEU A 15 12.58 11.80 -1.74
N THR A 16 13.13 12.94 -2.20
CA THR A 16 13.63 14.01 -1.33
C THR A 16 12.64 15.15 -1.12
N ALA A 17 11.41 15.03 -1.65
CA ALA A 17 10.40 16.10 -1.63
C ALA A 17 10.02 16.52 -0.21
N ALA A 18 10.04 15.59 0.75
CA ALA A 18 9.73 15.90 2.15
C ALA A 18 10.72 16.92 2.74
N ALA A 19 12.02 16.73 2.46
CA ALA A 19 13.07 17.60 2.94
C ALA A 19 13.23 18.89 2.10
N SER A 20 13.06 18.78 0.78
CA SER A 20 13.35 19.88 -0.15
C SER A 20 12.17 20.79 -0.45
N LEU A 21 10.94 20.26 -0.39
CA LEU A 21 9.71 20.94 -0.82
C LEU A 21 8.65 20.96 0.28
N ASN A 22 8.96 20.43 1.47
CA ASN A 22 8.01 20.26 2.58
C ASN A 22 6.70 19.57 2.13
N THR A 23 6.84 18.57 1.24
CA THR A 23 5.71 17.82 0.69
C THR A 23 6.06 16.36 0.56
N GLN A 24 5.12 15.46 0.82
CA GLN A 24 5.35 14.04 0.58
C GLN A 24 4.92 13.69 -0.83
N CYS A 25 5.87 13.16 -1.59
CA CYS A 25 5.59 12.61 -2.91
C CYS A 25 5.02 11.20 -2.73
N ARG A 26 3.73 10.98 -2.98
CA ARG A 26 3.15 9.61 -2.98
C ARG A 26 3.09 9.01 -4.38
N SER A 27 3.09 9.84 -5.41
CA SER A 27 3.30 9.44 -6.81
C SER A 27 3.94 10.58 -7.60
N LEU A 28 4.44 10.29 -8.79
CA LEU A 28 4.87 11.29 -9.74
C LEU A 28 4.45 10.94 -11.16
N MET A 29 4.47 11.93 -12.05
CA MET A 29 4.42 11.75 -13.49
C MET A 29 5.63 12.41 -14.15
N TYR A 30 6.17 11.77 -15.19
CA TYR A 30 7.28 12.31 -15.98
C TYR A 30 6.89 12.38 -17.45
N PHE A 31 6.93 13.60 -18.01
CA PHE A 31 6.65 13.88 -19.42
C PHE A 31 7.97 13.92 -20.18
N TYR A 32 8.21 12.92 -21.04
CA TYR A 32 9.51 12.74 -21.68
C TYR A 32 9.83 13.83 -22.70
N GLU A 33 8.82 14.39 -23.34
CA GLU A 33 8.98 15.40 -24.39
C GLU A 33 9.31 16.78 -23.81
N THR A 34 8.71 17.14 -22.67
CA THR A 34 8.89 18.45 -22.03
C THR A 34 9.92 18.45 -20.91
N GLY A 35 10.30 17.27 -20.40
CA GLY A 35 11.13 17.13 -19.20
C GLY A 35 10.42 17.58 -17.93
N GLU A 36 9.08 17.63 -17.94
CA GLU A 36 8.29 18.04 -16.80
C GLU A 36 8.09 16.87 -15.82
N CYS A 37 8.38 17.15 -14.56
CA CYS A 37 8.17 16.27 -13.42
C CYS A 37 7.01 16.79 -12.57
N ILE A 38 5.92 16.04 -12.47
CA ILE A 38 4.77 16.36 -11.63
C ILE A 38 4.80 15.45 -10.41
N ILE A 39 5.09 16.02 -9.24
CA ILE A 39 5.05 15.32 -7.95
C ILE A 39 3.67 15.48 -7.33
N ASN A 40 3.02 14.37 -6.97
CA ASN A 40 1.69 14.34 -6.37
C ASN A 40 1.75 13.89 -4.91
N ARG A 41 0.76 14.32 -4.13
CA ARG A 41 0.57 13.88 -2.73
C ARG A 41 -0.35 12.67 -2.63
N GLU A 42 -0.96 12.28 -3.73
CA GLU A 42 -1.96 11.24 -3.84
C GLU A 42 -1.48 10.11 -4.77
N ARG A 43 -2.02 8.91 -4.56
CA ARG A 43 -1.86 7.74 -5.44
C ARG A 43 -3.09 7.54 -6.31
N ARG A 44 -2.98 6.63 -7.28
CA ARG A 44 -4.13 6.19 -8.10
C ARG A 44 -5.24 5.58 -7.26
N THR A 45 -4.90 5.01 -6.10
CA THR A 45 -5.88 4.45 -5.14
C THR A 45 -6.54 5.52 -4.29
N ASP A 46 -5.85 6.62 -4.01
CA ASP A 46 -6.37 7.73 -3.20
C ASP A 46 -7.34 8.60 -4.03
N ARG A 47 -7.07 8.76 -5.35
CA ARG A 47 -7.89 9.53 -6.30
C ARG A 47 -8.11 8.76 -7.62
N PRO A 48 -8.86 7.63 -7.59
CA PRO A 48 -9.07 6.80 -8.78
C PRO A 48 -9.86 7.49 -9.89
N ASP A 49 -10.67 8.49 -9.54
CA ASP A 49 -11.40 9.36 -10.46
C ASP A 49 -10.50 10.25 -11.31
N LEU A 50 -9.28 10.54 -10.83
CA LEU A 50 -8.28 11.35 -11.55
C LEU A 50 -7.27 10.50 -12.34
N PHE A 51 -7.28 9.18 -12.14
CA PHE A 51 -6.36 8.27 -12.82
C PHE A 51 -6.95 7.83 -14.16
N VAL A 52 -6.58 8.57 -15.21
CA VAL A 52 -7.03 8.33 -16.58
C VAL A 52 -5.93 7.66 -17.41
N GLU A 53 -6.32 6.94 -18.47
CA GLU A 53 -5.37 6.47 -19.48
C GLU A 53 -4.66 7.69 -20.11
N GLY A 54 -3.39 7.51 -20.48
CA GLY A 54 -2.49 8.59 -20.88
C GLY A 54 -3.10 9.59 -21.87
N VAL A 55 -2.64 10.83 -21.80
CA VAL A 55 -3.08 11.89 -22.72
C VAL A 55 -2.73 11.47 -24.15
N GLN A 56 -3.73 11.46 -25.06
CA GLN A 56 -3.48 11.23 -26.48
C GLN A 56 -2.37 12.16 -26.95
N ASP A 57 -1.37 11.58 -27.63
CA ASP A 57 -0.22 12.28 -28.21
C ASP A 57 0.81 12.86 -27.22
N GLN A 58 0.91 12.34 -25.98
CA GLN A 58 2.02 12.66 -25.08
C GLN A 58 2.65 11.41 -24.45
N LEU A 59 3.98 11.30 -24.53
CA LEU A 59 4.72 10.26 -23.83
C LEU A 59 4.89 10.63 -22.34
N VAL A 60 4.07 10.03 -21.49
CA VAL A 60 4.05 10.26 -20.03
C VAL A 60 3.99 8.93 -19.29
N ASP A 61 4.81 8.82 -18.23
CA ASP A 61 4.74 7.70 -17.29
C ASP A 61 4.31 8.17 -15.90
N TYR A 62 3.48 7.36 -15.25
CA TYR A 62 3.08 7.52 -13.85
C TYR A 62 3.81 6.51 -12.97
N PHE A 63 4.33 6.97 -11.82
CA PHE A 63 5.09 6.15 -10.87
C PHE A 63 4.53 6.33 -9.46
N GLU A 64 4.33 5.24 -8.73
CA GLU A 64 3.98 5.29 -7.30
C GLU A 64 5.23 5.28 -6.44
N ASN A 65 5.30 6.20 -5.48
CA ASN A 65 6.39 6.24 -4.52
C ASN A 65 6.10 5.28 -3.36
N ASN A 66 6.48 4.03 -3.58
CA ASN A 66 6.32 2.97 -2.59
C ASN A 66 7.34 3.09 -1.43
N CYS A 67 8.31 4.00 -1.50
CA CYS A 67 9.25 4.24 -0.41
C CYS A 67 8.65 5.06 0.75
N LEU A 68 7.57 5.82 0.51
CA LEU A 68 6.94 6.70 1.51
C LEU A 68 5.60 6.18 2.05
N ASP A 69 5.04 5.11 1.49
CA ASP A 69 3.73 4.59 1.90
C ASP A 69 3.77 3.70 3.16
N VAL A 70 4.45 4.19 4.19
CA VAL A 70 4.83 3.34 5.32
C VAL A 70 4.66 3.95 6.70
N THR A 71 4.26 5.21 6.78
CA THR A 71 3.93 5.88 8.03
C THR A 71 2.69 6.75 7.86
N CYS A 72 1.77 6.71 8.85
CA CYS A 72 0.62 7.60 8.84
C CYS A 72 1.06 9.00 9.29
N PHE A 73 1.10 9.94 8.34
CA PHE A 73 1.59 11.30 8.59
C PHE A 73 0.54 12.23 9.19
N SER A 74 -0.74 11.91 9.01
CA SER A 74 -1.88 12.57 9.64
C SER A 74 -2.96 11.51 9.85
N GLY A 75 -3.09 11.04 11.10
CA GLY A 75 -3.98 9.93 11.45
C GLY A 75 -3.28 8.82 12.23
N GLN A 76 -4.06 7.88 12.75
CA GLN A 76 -3.54 6.69 13.44
C GLN A 76 -3.46 5.51 12.48
N LEU A 77 -2.50 4.61 12.73
CA LEU A 77 -2.36 3.36 11.99
C LEU A 77 -3.39 2.36 12.50
N HIS A 78 -4.23 1.90 11.60
CA HIS A 78 -5.25 0.88 11.80
C HIS A 78 -4.94 -0.35 10.97
N TRP A 79 -5.54 -1.46 11.37
CA TRP A 79 -5.42 -2.74 10.67
C TRP A 79 -6.78 -3.19 10.20
N ILE A 80 -6.84 -3.65 8.97
CA ILE A 80 -7.97 -4.41 8.44
C ILE A 80 -7.54 -5.87 8.37
N ARG A 81 -8.33 -6.76 8.97
CA ARG A 81 -8.14 -8.22 8.91
C ARG A 81 -9.11 -8.84 7.92
N THR A 82 -8.66 -9.81 7.13
CA THR A 82 -9.55 -10.69 6.36
C THR A 82 -8.95 -12.08 6.19
N GLU A 83 -9.81 -13.06 5.93
CA GLU A 83 -9.44 -14.44 5.62
C GLU A 83 -9.47 -14.74 4.11
N GLU A 84 -10.07 -13.84 3.32
CA GLU A 84 -10.12 -13.94 1.85
C GLU A 84 -9.17 -12.90 1.23
N TYR A 85 -8.01 -13.36 0.75
CA TYR A 85 -6.97 -12.49 0.19
C TYR A 85 -6.19 -13.18 -0.93
N PHE A 86 -5.42 -12.37 -1.68
CA PHE A 86 -4.45 -12.84 -2.66
C PHE A 86 -3.14 -12.08 -2.47
N ILE A 87 -2.03 -12.81 -2.38
CA ILE A 87 -0.69 -12.25 -2.49
C ILE A 87 0.12 -13.08 -3.49
N SER A 88 0.88 -12.40 -4.35
CA SER A 88 1.76 -13.05 -5.32
C SER A 88 3.09 -13.43 -4.68
N HIS A 89 3.42 -14.73 -4.71
CA HIS A 89 4.68 -15.27 -4.18
C HIS A 89 5.95 -14.62 -4.74
N GLU A 90 5.89 -13.98 -5.90
CA GLU A 90 7.05 -13.39 -6.57
C GLU A 90 7.57 -12.11 -5.90
N LYS A 91 6.80 -11.51 -4.98
CA LYS A 91 7.10 -10.20 -4.38
C LYS A 91 7.12 -10.18 -2.85
N ASP A 92 7.04 -11.36 -2.23
CA ASP A 92 6.88 -11.48 -0.78
C ASP A 92 8.19 -11.85 -0.09
N VAL A 93 8.40 -11.27 1.10
CA VAL A 93 9.46 -11.71 2.02
C VAL A 93 8.83 -12.67 3.02
N ILE A 94 9.26 -13.93 3.00
CA ILE A 94 8.78 -14.96 3.92
C ILE A 94 9.79 -15.11 5.05
N ILE A 95 9.33 -14.96 6.29
CA ILE A 95 10.12 -15.15 7.50
C ILE A 95 9.52 -16.27 8.33
N GLU A 96 10.31 -17.33 8.55
CA GLU A 96 9.91 -18.50 9.33
C GLU A 96 10.14 -18.29 10.84
N SER A 97 9.50 -19.13 11.64
CA SER A 97 9.61 -19.16 13.12
C SER A 97 9.21 -17.87 13.84
N MET A 98 8.45 -16.99 13.16
CA MET A 98 8.00 -15.71 13.68
C MET A 98 6.63 -15.84 14.35
N SER A 99 6.35 -15.03 15.39
CA SER A 99 5.01 -14.87 15.98
C SER A 99 4.17 -13.84 15.23
N LEU A 100 2.86 -13.83 15.47
CA LEU A 100 1.95 -12.82 14.90
C LEU A 100 2.37 -11.41 15.32
N GLU A 101 2.71 -11.23 16.59
CA GLU A 101 3.11 -9.95 17.18
C GLU A 101 4.43 -9.44 16.60
N GLU A 102 5.40 -10.33 16.39
CA GLU A 102 6.67 -9.98 15.72
C GLU A 102 6.43 -9.61 14.26
N CYS A 103 5.60 -10.37 13.54
CA CYS A 103 5.23 -10.09 12.15
C CYS A 103 4.57 -8.71 12.03
N LYS A 104 3.61 -8.42 12.91
CA LYS A 104 2.97 -7.11 13.04
C LYS A 104 4.01 -6.03 13.31
N THR A 105 4.91 -6.23 14.26
CA THR A 105 5.93 -5.23 14.65
C THR A 105 6.91 -4.92 13.50
N VAL A 106 7.45 -5.95 12.86
CA VAL A 106 8.34 -5.83 11.69
C VAL A 106 7.65 -5.09 10.56
N CYS A 107 6.39 -5.47 10.27
CA CYS A 107 5.61 -4.78 9.27
C CYS A 107 5.38 -3.32 9.68
N GLN A 108 4.92 -3.01 10.91
CA GLN A 108 4.70 -1.63 11.39
C GLN A 108 5.96 -0.76 11.29
N ALA A 109 7.10 -1.31 11.69
CA ALA A 109 8.37 -0.61 11.69
C ALA A 109 8.94 -0.40 10.29
N ASN A 110 8.50 -1.19 9.31
CA ASN A 110 9.03 -1.23 7.95
C ASN A 110 10.53 -1.57 7.92
N LEU A 111 10.90 -2.46 8.83
CA LEU A 111 12.27 -2.84 9.10
C LEU A 111 12.35 -4.33 9.34
N ILE A 112 13.11 -5.03 8.50
CA ILE A 112 13.46 -6.43 8.68
C ILE A 112 14.92 -6.47 9.16
N GLY A 113 15.11 -6.69 10.46
CA GLY A 113 16.42 -6.51 11.09
C GLY A 113 16.88 -5.05 10.97
N THR A 114 17.92 -4.80 10.18
CA THR A 114 18.43 -3.46 9.89
C THR A 114 18.06 -2.94 8.50
N GLU A 115 17.43 -3.76 7.67
CA GLU A 115 17.06 -3.39 6.31
C GLU A 115 15.67 -2.75 6.26
N ARG A 116 15.52 -1.72 5.44
CA ARG A 116 14.23 -1.07 5.22
C ARG A 116 13.41 -1.91 4.26
N PHE A 117 12.22 -2.30 4.69
CA PHE A 117 11.24 -2.99 3.86
C PHE A 117 9.90 -2.27 3.95
N PRO A 118 9.36 -1.72 2.84
CA PRO A 118 8.18 -0.87 2.89
C PRO A 118 6.89 -1.69 3.06
N CYS A 119 6.71 -2.34 4.22
CA CYS A 119 5.61 -3.26 4.45
C CYS A 119 4.24 -2.55 4.42
N ARG A 120 3.38 -2.97 3.49
CA ARG A 120 2.01 -2.50 3.33
C ARG A 120 1.00 -3.46 3.98
N ALA A 121 1.25 -4.75 3.86
CA ALA A 121 0.42 -5.80 4.41
C ALA A 121 1.25 -7.04 4.75
N PHE A 122 0.67 -7.93 5.55
CA PHE A 122 1.26 -9.23 5.84
C PHE A 122 0.21 -10.33 5.94
N VAL A 123 0.66 -11.57 5.74
CA VAL A 123 -0.11 -12.79 6.01
C VAL A 123 0.62 -13.60 7.06
N TYR A 124 -0.09 -13.97 8.11
CA TYR A 124 0.46 -14.82 9.15
C TYR A 124 -0.15 -16.22 9.12
N ASN A 125 0.70 -17.23 8.92
CA ASN A 125 0.30 -18.62 9.02
C ASN A 125 0.64 -19.17 10.41
N ALA A 126 -0.36 -19.27 11.28
CA ALA A 126 -0.18 -19.75 12.65
C ALA A 126 0.28 -21.23 12.71
N ALA A 127 -0.15 -22.07 11.78
CA ALA A 127 0.19 -23.50 11.77
C ALA A 127 1.68 -23.73 11.46
N LYS A 128 2.25 -22.90 10.57
CA LYS A 128 3.67 -22.97 10.18
C LYS A 128 4.56 -22.00 10.94
N ARG A 129 3.97 -21.03 11.66
CA ARG A 129 4.67 -19.88 12.24
C ARG A 129 5.47 -19.11 11.19
N GLU A 130 4.82 -18.82 10.07
CA GLU A 130 5.40 -18.08 8.95
C GLU A 130 4.75 -16.70 8.83
N CYS A 131 5.57 -15.68 8.66
CA CYS A 131 5.17 -14.31 8.35
C CYS A 131 5.52 -14.00 6.90
N HIS A 132 4.51 -13.73 6.09
CA HIS A 132 4.65 -13.36 4.68
C HIS A 132 4.41 -11.86 4.57
N LEU A 133 5.46 -11.08 4.31
CA LEU A 133 5.43 -9.62 4.26
C LEU A 133 5.38 -9.14 2.81
N THR A 134 4.55 -8.14 2.52
CA THR A 134 4.45 -7.57 1.17
C THR A 134 4.46 -6.04 1.20
N ALA A 135 5.06 -5.46 0.17
CA ALA A 135 5.01 -4.01 -0.09
C ALA A 135 3.76 -3.58 -0.88
N GLU A 136 2.99 -4.55 -1.38
CA GLU A 136 1.79 -4.29 -2.17
C GLU A 136 0.54 -4.35 -1.29
N SER A 137 -0.49 -3.56 -1.62
CA SER A 137 -1.81 -3.75 -1.02
C SER A 137 -2.44 -5.02 -1.60
N GLY A 138 -3.12 -5.80 -0.76
CA GLY A 138 -3.91 -6.95 -1.19
C GLY A 138 -5.12 -6.53 -2.03
N TYR A 139 -5.47 -5.23 -2.01
CA TYR A 139 -6.48 -4.62 -2.86
C TYR A 139 -5.98 -4.32 -4.29
N THR A 140 -5.24 -5.24 -4.91
CA THR A 140 -5.01 -5.22 -6.36
C THR A 140 -6.10 -6.03 -7.09
N GLY A 141 -7.34 -5.51 -7.09
CA GLY A 141 -8.26 -5.79 -8.20
C GLY A 141 -9.67 -6.30 -7.88
N HIS A 142 -10.60 -5.39 -7.58
CA HIS A 142 -11.95 -5.50 -8.17
C HIS A 142 -11.94 -5.02 -9.64
N ARG A 143 -11.11 -5.66 -10.47
CA ARG A 143 -11.16 -5.53 -11.94
C ARG A 143 -10.83 -6.87 -12.58
N GLY A 144 -11.79 -7.78 -12.60
CA GLY A 144 -11.70 -9.04 -13.34
C GLY A 144 -12.38 -10.18 -12.61
N ASN A 145 -13.21 -10.92 -13.34
CA ASN A 145 -14.08 -12.00 -12.86
C ASN A 145 -13.35 -13.27 -12.36
N THR A 146 -12.12 -13.14 -11.86
CA THR A 146 -11.30 -14.26 -11.42
C THR A 146 -10.43 -13.80 -10.27
N PHE A 147 -10.89 -14.05 -9.04
CA PHE A 147 -10.00 -14.30 -7.92
C PHE A 147 -9.15 -15.53 -8.30
N ASN A 148 -8.04 -15.35 -9.01
CA ASN A 148 -7.04 -16.40 -9.12
C ASN A 148 -6.25 -16.38 -7.83
N LEU A 149 -6.84 -16.95 -6.79
CA LEU A 149 -6.21 -17.26 -5.51
C LEU A 149 -4.99 -18.15 -5.80
N SER A 150 -3.79 -17.57 -5.89
CA SER A 150 -2.59 -18.32 -5.55
C SER A 150 -2.62 -18.50 -4.04
N PRO A 151 -2.84 -19.71 -3.56
CA PRO A 151 -3.09 -19.94 -2.16
C PRO A 151 -1.75 -19.91 -1.41
N ILE A 152 -1.50 -18.83 -0.68
CA ILE A 152 -1.12 -19.08 0.71
C ILE A 152 -2.44 -19.52 1.38
N SER A 153 -2.94 -20.75 1.13
CA SER A 153 -4.30 -21.23 1.51
C SER A 153 -4.53 -21.35 3.02
N SER A 154 -3.63 -20.78 3.82
CA SER A 154 -3.70 -20.84 5.26
C SER A 154 -2.96 -19.64 5.82
N GLY A 155 -3.70 -18.72 6.41
CA GLY A 155 -3.14 -17.57 7.08
C GLY A 155 -4.19 -16.48 7.25
N GLU A 156 -3.86 -15.52 8.10
CA GLU A 156 -4.69 -14.34 8.34
C GLU A 156 -4.01 -13.14 7.70
N TYR A 157 -4.75 -12.41 6.85
CA TYR A 157 -4.25 -11.24 6.16
C TYR A 157 -4.52 -9.97 6.97
N PHE A 158 -3.50 -9.11 7.05
CA PHE A 158 -3.57 -7.82 7.72
C PHE A 158 -3.01 -6.72 6.83
N GLU A 159 -3.82 -5.70 6.53
CA GLU A 159 -3.40 -4.52 5.79
C GLU A 159 -3.39 -3.27 6.67
N LYS A 160 -2.34 -2.46 6.49
CA LYS A 160 -2.25 -1.14 7.11
C LYS A 160 -3.27 -0.19 6.51
N TYR A 161 -3.96 0.58 7.34
CA TYR A 161 -4.79 1.71 6.92
C TYR A 161 -4.50 2.93 7.79
N CYS A 162 -4.38 4.09 7.17
CA CYS A 162 -4.29 5.34 7.90
C CYS A 162 -5.67 5.98 7.99
N LEU A 163 -6.20 6.12 9.20
CA LEU A 163 -7.50 6.77 9.43
C LEU A 163 -7.30 8.06 10.21
N GLN A 164 -8.05 9.10 9.84
CA GLN A 164 -8.01 10.42 10.48
C GLN A 164 -8.86 10.45 11.76
N VAL A 165 -8.54 9.56 12.69
CA VAL A 165 -9.27 9.35 13.93
C VAL A 165 -8.28 9.14 15.07
N SER A 166 -8.66 9.51 16.28
CA SER A 166 -7.80 9.48 17.47
C SER A 166 -8.08 8.26 18.35
N PHE A 167 -8.35 7.09 17.77
CA PHE A 167 -8.58 5.85 18.51
C PHE A 167 -7.63 4.74 18.03
N ALA A 168 -7.07 3.98 18.96
CA ALA A 168 -6.27 2.80 18.64
C ALA A 168 -7.00 1.56 19.16
N CYS A 169 -7.07 0.53 18.33
CA CYS A 169 -7.59 -0.79 18.73
C CYS A 169 -6.44 -1.68 19.21
N VAL A 170 -6.74 -2.59 20.14
CA VAL A 170 -5.76 -3.60 20.60
C VAL A 170 -5.37 -4.53 19.44
N ASP A 171 -6.38 -4.96 18.67
CA ASP A 171 -6.23 -5.88 17.54
C ASP A 171 -6.49 -5.19 16.19
N ALA A 172 -7.11 -5.90 15.24
CA ALA A 172 -7.61 -5.29 14.02
C ALA A 172 -8.68 -4.25 14.33
N SER A 173 -8.60 -3.10 13.65
CA SER A 173 -9.60 -2.05 13.79
C SER A 173 -10.89 -2.40 13.06
N PHE A 174 -10.76 -3.16 11.97
CA PHE A 174 -11.88 -3.66 11.18
C PHE A 174 -11.62 -5.09 10.75
N GLU A 175 -12.69 -5.86 10.67
CA GLU A 175 -12.71 -7.18 10.04
C GLU A 175 -13.54 -7.08 8.76
N GLN A 176 -12.95 -7.46 7.64
CA GLN A 176 -13.62 -7.47 6.35
C GLN A 176 -14.21 -8.86 6.09
N VAL A 177 -15.53 -8.90 5.95
CA VAL A 177 -16.28 -10.05 5.44
C VAL A 177 -16.77 -9.72 4.03
N PRO A 178 -16.10 -10.20 2.97
CA PRO A 178 -16.45 -9.85 1.60
C PRO A 178 -17.81 -10.43 1.18
N ASP A 179 -18.41 -9.83 0.15
CA ASP A 179 -19.64 -10.28 -0.50
C ASP A 179 -20.87 -10.49 0.41
N ARG A 180 -20.93 -9.80 1.55
CA ARG A 180 -22.08 -9.79 2.45
C ARG A 180 -22.70 -8.40 2.56
N ARG A 181 -24.02 -8.38 2.73
CA ARG A 181 -24.77 -7.17 3.12
C ARG A 181 -25.65 -7.47 4.32
N MET A 182 -25.80 -6.50 5.21
CA MET A 182 -26.77 -6.57 6.28
C MET A 182 -28.11 -6.02 5.78
N ASN A 183 -29.18 -6.80 5.92
CA ASN A 183 -30.54 -6.30 5.67
C ASN A 183 -31.04 -5.65 6.96
N SER A 184 -30.98 -4.32 7.06
CA SER A 184 -31.62 -3.57 8.14
C SER A 184 -32.81 -2.77 7.62
N VAL A 185 -33.83 -2.64 8.46
CA VAL A 185 -34.89 -1.63 8.28
C VAL A 185 -34.32 -0.32 8.86
N PRO A 186 -34.45 0.84 8.18
CA PRO A 186 -33.95 2.10 8.73
C PRO A 186 -34.52 2.33 10.13
N TYR A 187 -33.64 2.72 11.06
CA TYR A 187 -34.07 3.21 12.37
C TYR A 187 -34.90 4.46 12.12
N LYS A 188 -36.16 4.46 12.57
CA LYS A 188 -37.06 5.63 12.46
C LYS A 188 -36.65 6.72 13.43
#